data_AF-A0A966KK39-F1
#
_entry.id   AF-A0A966KK39-F1
#
_cell.length_a   1.000
_cell.length_b   1.000
_cell.length_c   1.000
_cell.angle_alpha   90.00
_cell.angle_beta   90.00
_cell.angle_gamma   90.00
#
_symmetry.space_group_name_H-M   'P 1'
#
loop_
_entity.id
_entity.type
_entity.pdbx_description
1 polymer ?
#
loop_
_entity_poly.entity_id
_entity_poly.type
_entity_poly.pdbx_seq_one_letter_code
_entity_poly.pdbx_strand_id
1 'polypeptide(L)' 'MATKKTDPSSIGYAEAVAELEEILDELESEEVDVDRLAAQVKRAADLIELCRGRLGEARTEITRIVADLELLDGDETP' A
#
# COMPACT_ATOMS: atom_id res chain seq x y z
N MET A 1 2.06 22.97 1.44
CA MET A 1 2.46 21.58 1.22
C MET A 1 2.03 20.79 2.45
N ALA A 2 0.99 19.97 2.33
CA ALA A 2 0.38 19.28 3.47
C ALA A 2 1.23 18.06 3.85
N THR A 3 1.97 18.17 4.94
CA THR A 3 2.71 17.09 5.58
C THR A 3 1.71 16.16 6.28
N LYS A 4 1.23 15.12 5.60
CA LYS A 4 0.52 14.02 6.25
C LYS A 4 1.56 13.17 6.99
N LYS A 5 1.48 13.20 8.32
CA LYS A 5 2.37 12.49 9.26
C LYS A 5 2.60 11.05 8.81
N THR A 6 3.83 10.74 8.41
CA THR A 6 4.32 9.37 8.30
C THR A 6 4.64 8.92 9.72
N ASP A 7 3.90 7.94 10.24
CA ASP A 7 4.31 7.21 11.43
C ASP A 7 5.74 6.68 11.19
N PRO A 8 6.73 6.97 12.04
CA PRO A 8 8.13 6.58 11.82
C PRO A 8 8.36 5.06 11.86
N SER A 9 7.30 4.28 12.03
CA SER A 9 7.29 2.81 12.12
C SER A 9 6.53 2.14 10.98
N SER A 10 5.92 2.90 10.06
CA SER A 10 5.14 2.38 8.93
C SER A 10 5.72 2.86 7.62
N ILE A 11 6.14 1.92 6.77
CA ILE A 11 6.77 2.24 5.49
C ILE A 11 5.72 2.81 4.53
N GLY A 12 6.11 3.81 3.73
CA GLY A 12 5.34 4.40 2.65
C GLY A 12 4.88 3.36 1.62
N TYR A 13 3.76 3.59 0.94
CA TYR A 13 3.32 2.70 -0.15
C TYR A 13 4.39 2.64 -1.25
N ALA A 14 4.99 3.79 -1.60
CA ALA A 14 6.08 3.86 -2.56
C ALA A 14 7.35 3.12 -2.09
N GLU A 15 7.68 3.22 -0.81
CA GLU A 15 8.83 2.50 -0.22
C GLU A 15 8.58 0.99 -0.17
N ALA A 16 7.35 0.57 0.11
CA ALA A 16 6.95 -0.84 0.05
C ALA A 16 7.07 -1.43 -1.34
N VAL A 17 6.68 -0.66 -2.36
CA VAL A 17 6.82 -1.07 -3.76
C VAL A 17 8.29 -1.14 -4.17
N ALA A 18 9.10 -0.15 -3.79
CA ALA A 18 10.54 -0.18 -4.07
C ALA A 18 11.22 -1.40 -3.43
N GLU A 19 10.88 -1.73 -2.18
CA GLU A 19 11.43 -2.93 -1.52
C GLU A 19 10.96 -4.23 -2.19
N LEU A 20 9.72 -4.27 -2.70
CA LEU A 20 9.24 -5.43 -3.47
C LEU A 20 10.03 -5.62 -4.78
N GLU A 21 10.40 -4.53 -5.46
CA GLU A 21 11.26 -4.58 -6.64
C GLU A 21 12.66 -5.11 -6.31
N GLU A 22 13.27 -4.64 -5.20
CA GLU A 22 14.56 -5.16 -4.73
C GLU A 22 14.49 -6.66 -4.40
N ILE A 23 13.41 -7.11 -3.74
CA ILE A 23 13.21 -8.54 -3.45
C ILE A 23 13.08 -9.34 -4.76
N LEU A 24 12.38 -8.82 -5.77
CA LEU A 24 12.26 -9.49 -7.07
C LEU A 24 13.63 -9.62 -7.75
N ASP A 25 14.42 -8.54 -7.78
CA ASP A 25 15.77 -8.56 -8.35
C ASP A 25 16.68 -9.57 -7.62
N GLU A 26 16.59 -9.64 -6.29
CA GLU A 26 17.34 -10.62 -5.52
C GLU A 26 16.90 -12.05 -5.82
N LEU A 27 15.60 -12.31 -5.97
CA LEU A 27 15.05 -13.65 -6.26
C LEU A 27 15.41 -14.15 -7.67
N GLU A 28 15.61 -13.24 -8.63
CA GLU A 28 16.01 -13.56 -10.00
C GLU A 28 17.52 -13.78 -10.15
N SER A 29 18.30 -13.50 -9.11
CA SER A 29 19.75 -13.71 -9.10
C SER A 29 20.14 -15.20 -9.08
N GLU A 30 21.26 -15.55 -9.71
CA GLU A 30 21.73 -16.94 -9.83
C GLU A 30 22.34 -17.49 -8.52
N GLU A 31 22.58 -16.65 -7.51
CA GLU A 31 23.26 -17.01 -6.25
C GLU A 31 22.33 -17.05 -5.02
N VAL A 32 21.05 -17.44 -5.20
CA VAL A 32 20.10 -17.42 -4.09
C VAL A 32 20.03 -18.75 -3.35
N ASP A 33 20.37 -18.71 -2.06
CA ASP A 33 20.18 -19.81 -1.11
C ASP A 33 18.68 -20.01 -0.80
N VAL A 34 18.21 -21.26 -0.73
CA VAL A 34 16.81 -21.62 -0.46
C VAL A 34 16.27 -20.99 0.83
N ASP A 35 17.11 -20.89 1.87
CA ASP A 35 16.69 -20.28 3.14
C ASP A 35 16.50 -18.76 3.01
N ARG A 36 17.30 -18.12 2.15
CA ARG A 36 17.14 -16.70 1.78
C ARG A 36 15.87 -16.47 0.98
N LEU A 37 15.60 -17.36 0.02
CA LEU A 37 14.41 -17.31 -0.83
C LEU A 37 13.13 -17.33 0.02
N ALA A 38 13.06 -18.22 1.02
CA ALA A 38 11.92 -18.31 1.93
C ALA A 38 11.74 -17.03 2.77
N ALA A 39 12.83 -16.43 3.25
CA ALA A 39 12.79 -15.19 4.02
C ALA A 39 12.33 -13.99 3.16
N GLN A 40 12.83 -13.88 1.93
CA GLN A 40 12.46 -12.85 0.95
C GLN A 40 10.99 -12.94 0.56
N VAL A 41 10.50 -14.14 0.23
CA VAL A 41 9.08 -14.36 -0.10
C VAL A 41 8.17 -14.00 1.07
N LYS A 42 8.57 -14.34 2.30
CA LYS A 42 7.82 -13.94 3.51
C LYS A 42 7.76 -12.42 3.64
N ARG A 43 8.89 -11.73 3.46
CA ARG A 43 8.93 -10.26 3.51
C ARG A 43 8.06 -9.65 2.42
N ALA A 44 8.10 -10.18 1.20
CA ALA A 44 7.24 -9.72 0.12
C ALA A 44 5.74 -9.89 0.45
N ALA A 45 5.36 -11.00 1.08
CA ALA A 45 3.98 -11.22 1.52
C ALA A 45 3.52 -10.15 2.54
N ASP A 46 4.36 -9.83 3.53
CA ASP A 46 4.09 -8.80 4.54
C ASP A 46 3.93 -7.41 3.87
N LEU A 47 4.78 -7.08 2.91
CA LEU A 47 4.72 -5.83 2.14
C LEU A 47 3.44 -5.72 1.31
N ILE A 48 3.01 -6.82 0.67
CA ILE A 48 1.77 -6.89 -0.10
C ILE A 48 0.55 -6.68 0.80
N GLU A 49 0.54 -7.29 2.00
CA GLU A 49 -0.54 -7.10 2.96
C GLU A 49 -0.64 -5.64 3.42
N LEU A 50 0.50 -5.01 3.72
CA LEU A 50 0.57 -3.59 4.04
C LEU A 50 0.02 -2.73 2.90
N CYS A 51 0.44 -3.00 1.66
CA CYS A 51 -0.05 -2.27 0.48
C CYS A 51 -1.56 -2.38 0.31
N ARG A 52 -2.11 -3.60 0.48
CA ARG A 52 -3.56 -3.85 0.41
C ARG A 52 -4.33 -3.13 1.50
N GLY A 53 -3.82 -3.13 2.73
CA GLY A 53 -4.43 -2.39 3.85
C GLY A 53 -4.58 -0.90 3.52
N ARG A 54 -3.49 -0.29 3.03
CA ARG A 54 -3.48 1.14 2.64
C ARG A 54 -4.43 1.45 1.49
N LEU A 55 -4.51 0.58 0.48
CA LEU A 55 -5.47 0.73 -0.61
C LEU A 55 -6.92 0.61 -0.12
N GLY A 56 -7.18 -0.29 0.83
CA GLY A 56 -8.49 -0.44 1.49
C GLY A 56 -8.89 0.81 2.27
N GLU A 57 -7.98 1.38 3.04
CA GLU A 57 -8.19 2.65 3.75
C GLU A 57 -8.46 3.80 2.79
N ALA A 58 -7.64 3.93 1.74
CA ALA A 58 -7.83 4.95 0.71
C ALA A 58 -9.18 4.81 0.02
N ARG A 59 -9.58 3.59 -0.36
CA ARG A 59 -10.89 3.32 -0.97
C ARG A 59 -12.05 3.71 -0.04
N THR A 60 -11.92 3.41 1.24
CA THR A 60 -12.93 3.75 2.26
C THR A 60 -13.08 5.26 2.38
N GLU A 61 -11.96 5.99 2.43
CA GLU A 61 -11.98 7.45 2.52
C GLU A 61 -12.56 8.10 1.26
N ILE A 62 -12.19 7.61 0.07
CA ILE A 62 -12.80 8.05 -1.20
C ILE A 62 -14.30 7.82 -1.18
N THR A 63 -14.75 6.64 -0.74
CA THR A 63 -16.19 6.31 -0.69
C THR A 63 -16.93 7.25 0.25
N ARG A 64 -16.35 7.59 1.40
CA ARG A 64 -16.90 8.58 2.33
C ARG A 64 -17.01 9.96 1.67
N ILE A 65 -15.94 10.44 1.04
CA ILE A 65 -15.93 11.76 0.39
C ILE A 65 -17.00 11.84 -0.71
N VAL A 66 -17.14 10.79 -1.54
CA VAL A 66 -18.18 10.77 -2.58
C VAL A 66 -19.57 10.80 -1.96
N ALA A 67 -19.84 10.00 -0.93
CA ALA A 67 -21.14 10.01 -0.24
C ALA A 67 -21.45 11.37 0.40
N ASP A 68 -20.45 12.01 1.01
CA ASP A 68 -20.59 13.35 1.59
C ASP A 68 -20.92 14.40 0.52
N LEU A 69 -20.32 14.30 -0.68
CA LEU A 69 -20.65 15.18 -1.81
C LEU A 69 -22.08 14.97 -2.32
N GLU A 70 -22.52 13.71 -2.47
CA GLU A 70 -23.89 13.39 -2.88
C GLU A 70 -24.94 13.92 -1.89
N LEU A 71 -24.61 13.98 -0.59
CA LEU A 71 -25.48 14.58 0.44
C LEU A 71 -25.52 16.11 0.36
N LEU A 72 -24.45 16.75 -0.10
CA LEU A 72 -24.39 18.20 -0.29
C LEU A 72 -25.17 18.66 -1.53
N ASP A 73 -25.21 17.84 -2.57
CA ASP A 73 -25.94 18.10 -3.82
C ASP A 73 -27.44 17.76 -3.73
N GLY A 74 -27.90 17.26 -2.57
CA GLY A 74 -29.25 16.73 -2.32
C GLY A 74 -30.40 17.74 -2.18
N ASP A 75 -30.30 18.99 -2.68
CA ASP A 75 -31.42 19.95 -2.71
C ASP A 75 -31.92 20.28 -4.15
N GLU A 76 -31.34 19.71 -5.21
CA GLU A 76 -31.90 19.81 -6.58
C GLU A 76 -32.20 18.43 -7.18
N THR A 77 -33.34 17.86 -6.81
CA THR A 77 -34.09 16.95 -7.70
C THR A 77 -35.49 17.55 -7.95
N PRO A 78 -35.88 17.87 -9.19
CA PRO A 78 -37.26 18.20 -9.54
C PRO A 78 -38.23 17.04 -9.27
#